data_AF-A0A421E308-F1
#
_entry.id   AF-A0A421E308-F1
#
_cell.length_a   1.000
_cell.length_b   1.000
_cell.length_c   1.000
_cell.angle_alpha   90.00
_cell.angle_beta   90.00
_cell.angle_gamma   90.00
#
_symmetry.space_group_name_H-M   'P 1'
#
loop_
_entity.id
_entity.type
_entity.pdbx_description
1 polymer ?
#
loop_
_entity_poly.entity_id
_entity_poly.type
_entity_poly.pdbx_seq_one_letter_code
_entity_poly.pdbx_strand_id
1 'polypeptide(L)'
;MAATSRQPAARSHPPNEDLPWDLDQLPLPADQSATDAALAALDEADNGQRKTVKRVRAALCGEIPADEPRPIYWLRAIQHTGGDLVVVTWSSAGFNEIEYVPDEGRFFVAGYSALDRLQDEEPYFREVATRSAAKDLLHGSPRAVTADEATLVEGGAD
;
A
#
# COMPACT_ATOMS: atom_id res chain seq x y z
N MET A 1 18.38 37.63 49.53
CA MET A 1 17.86 37.50 48.15
C MET A 1 18.49 36.27 47.53
N ALA A 2 17.86 35.10 47.65
CA ALA A 2 18.42 33.83 47.16
C ALA A 2 17.80 33.49 45.80
N ALA A 3 18.66 33.23 44.81
CA ALA A 3 18.27 32.90 43.45
C ALA A 3 17.74 31.47 43.37
N THR A 4 16.47 31.31 42.99
CA THR A 4 15.86 30.02 42.70
C THR A 4 16.42 29.48 41.39
N SER A 5 17.30 28.47 41.46
CA SER A 5 17.69 27.67 40.30
C SER A 5 16.48 26.87 39.82
N ARG A 6 15.93 27.20 38.65
CA ARG A 6 14.94 26.37 37.98
C ARG A 6 15.67 25.19 37.33
N GLN A 7 15.49 23.99 37.85
CA GLN A 7 15.87 22.77 37.13
C GLN A 7 15.02 22.65 35.85
N PRO A 8 15.60 22.22 34.72
CA PRO A 8 14.81 21.89 33.54
C PRO A 8 13.91 20.71 33.88
N ALA A 9 12.60 20.86 33.60
CA ALA A 9 11.66 19.76 33.69
C ALA A 9 12.15 18.63 32.77
N ALA A 10 12.56 17.50 33.36
CA ALA A 10 12.82 16.30 32.61
C ALA A 10 11.51 15.92 31.91
N ARG A 11 11.45 16.16 30.59
CA ARG A 11 10.42 15.57 29.74
C ARG A 11 10.58 14.07 29.87
N SER A 12 9.75 13.46 30.70
CA SER A 12 9.64 12.02 30.78
C SER A 12 9.01 11.60 29.47
N HIS A 13 9.84 11.23 28.49
CA HIS A 13 9.34 10.46 27.37
C HIS A 13 8.76 9.18 27.96
N PRO A 14 7.48 8.86 27.71
CA PRO A 14 7.01 7.52 28.02
C PRO A 14 7.95 6.53 27.32
N PRO A 15 8.22 5.35 27.90
CA PRO A 15 8.93 4.30 27.18
C PRO A 15 8.21 4.14 25.85
N ASN A 16 8.98 4.14 24.75
CA ASN A 16 8.48 3.74 23.45
C ASN A 16 8.15 2.25 23.59
N GLU A 17 6.98 1.94 24.14
CA GLU A 17 6.36 0.64 23.93
C GLU A 17 6.10 0.64 22.43
N ASP A 18 7.02 0.03 21.68
CA ASP A 18 6.86 -0.20 20.26
C ASP A 18 5.48 -0.84 20.11
N LEU A 19 4.51 -0.04 19.63
CA LEU A 19 3.13 -0.49 19.53
C LEU A 19 3.15 -1.70 18.59
N PRO A 20 2.81 -2.90 19.09
CA PRO A 20 2.93 -4.10 18.29
C PRO A 20 1.93 -3.96 17.14
N TRP A 21 2.46 -3.96 15.93
CA TRP A 21 1.63 -3.99 14.73
C TRP A 21 0.77 -5.24 14.80
N ASP A 22 -0.55 -5.07 14.73
CA ASP A 22 -1.45 -6.19 14.55
C ASP A 22 -1.39 -6.66 13.09
N LEU A 23 -0.53 -7.65 12.83
CA LEU A 23 -0.31 -8.22 11.50
C LEU A 23 -1.49 -9.09 11.02
N ASP A 24 -2.48 -9.35 11.88
CA ASP A 24 -3.68 -10.08 11.49
C ASP A 24 -4.70 -9.16 10.79
N GLN A 25 -4.51 -7.83 10.88
CA GLN A 25 -5.42 -6.83 10.28
C GLN A 25 -4.93 -6.28 8.94
N LEU A 26 -3.85 -6.85 8.38
CA LEU A 26 -3.29 -6.42 7.11
C LEU A 26 -4.25 -6.75 5.94
N PRO A 27 -4.25 -5.97 4.83
CA PRO A 27 -5.01 -6.34 3.63
C PRO A 27 -4.63 -7.72 3.08
N LEU A 28 -3.41 -8.18 3.38
CA LEU A 28 -2.92 -9.52 3.07
C LEU A 28 -2.13 -10.08 4.25
N PRO A 29 -2.26 -11.39 4.56
CA PRO A 29 -1.40 -12.07 5.50
C PRO A 29 0.09 -11.90 5.15
N ALA A 30 0.96 -11.86 6.16
CA ALA A 30 2.38 -11.55 5.98
C ALA A 30 3.11 -12.51 5.01
N ASP A 31 2.66 -13.76 4.92
CA ASP A 31 3.19 -14.79 4.03
C ASP A 31 2.62 -14.75 2.61
N GLN A 32 1.59 -13.94 2.36
CA GLN A 32 0.96 -13.79 1.06
C GLN A 32 1.44 -12.55 0.31
N SER A 33 1.55 -12.70 -1.00
CA SER A 33 1.96 -11.65 -1.93
C SER A 33 0.80 -11.03 -2.70
N ALA A 34 -0.20 -11.84 -3.04
CA ALA A 34 -1.43 -11.40 -3.68
C ALA A 34 -2.60 -12.33 -3.37
N THR A 35 -3.82 -11.81 -3.50
CA THR A 35 -5.04 -12.65 -3.52
C THR A 35 -5.19 -13.37 -4.86
N ASP A 36 -5.94 -14.48 -4.86
CA ASP A 36 -6.29 -15.19 -6.09
C ASP A 36 -7.05 -14.29 -7.08
N ALA A 37 -7.90 -13.40 -6.56
CA ALA A 37 -8.66 -12.45 -7.37
C ALA A 37 -7.75 -11.41 -8.05
N ALA A 38 -6.74 -10.90 -7.35
CA ALA A 38 -5.76 -9.98 -7.94
C ALA A 38 -4.93 -10.65 -9.05
N LEU A 39 -4.57 -11.93 -8.87
CA LEU A 39 -3.90 -12.72 -9.90
C LEU A 39 -4.80 -12.95 -11.12
N ALA A 40 -6.10 -13.21 -10.90
CA ALA A 40 -7.07 -13.34 -11.98
C ALA A 40 -7.24 -12.05 -12.79
N ALA A 41 -7.31 -10.89 -12.11
CA ALA A 41 -7.37 -9.58 -12.77
C ALA A 41 -6.13 -9.32 -13.64
N LEU A 42 -4.94 -9.71 -13.16
CA LEU A 42 -3.71 -9.65 -13.96
C LEU A 42 -3.75 -10.59 -15.18
N ASP A 43 -4.30 -11.80 -15.02
CA ASP A 43 -4.42 -12.77 -16.11
C ASP A 43 -5.42 -12.30 -17.19
N GLU A 44 -6.52 -11.64 -16.80
CA GLU A 44 -7.47 -11.04 -17.74
C GLU A 44 -6.89 -9.80 -18.45
N ALA A 45 -6.17 -8.96 -17.71
CA ALA A 45 -5.50 -7.78 -18.26
C ALA A 45 -4.33 -8.11 -19.21
N ASP A 46 -3.86 -9.37 -19.23
CA ASP A 46 -2.86 -9.85 -20.18
C ASP A 46 -3.46 -10.02 -21.59
N ASN A 47 -3.73 -8.88 -22.25
CA ASN A 47 -4.21 -8.79 -23.63
C ASN A 47 -3.11 -9.24 -24.63
N GLY A 48 -2.73 -10.51 -24.59
CA GLY A 48 -1.82 -11.13 -25.54
C GLY A 48 -0.33 -10.90 -25.26
N GLN A 49 0.13 -11.13 -24.02
CA GLN A 49 1.56 -11.20 -23.62
C GLN A 49 2.23 -9.88 -23.21
N ARG A 50 1.52 -9.01 -22.50
CA ARG A 50 2.09 -7.79 -21.92
C ARG A 50 3.17 -8.16 -20.91
N LYS A 51 4.43 -8.03 -21.33
CA LYS A 51 5.61 -8.36 -20.51
C LYS A 51 5.62 -7.69 -19.13
N THR A 52 4.95 -6.55 -18.95
CA THR A 52 4.85 -5.87 -17.65
C THR A 52 3.88 -6.57 -16.70
N VAL A 53 2.69 -6.92 -17.19
CA VAL A 53 1.66 -7.66 -16.43
C VAL A 53 2.20 -9.03 -16.03
N LYS A 54 2.81 -9.74 -16.99
CA LYS A 54 3.46 -11.04 -16.75
C LYS A 54 4.54 -11.02 -15.68
N ARG A 55 5.38 -9.97 -15.67
CA ARG A 55 6.44 -9.82 -14.67
C ARG A 55 5.87 -9.54 -13.28
N VAL A 56 4.84 -8.69 -13.21
CA VAL A 56 4.16 -8.41 -11.94
C VAL A 56 3.53 -9.69 -11.39
N ARG A 57 2.77 -10.41 -12.23
CA ARG A 57 2.17 -11.70 -11.86
C ARG A 57 3.22 -12.71 -11.40
N ALA A 58 4.31 -12.90 -12.17
CA ALA A 58 5.37 -13.84 -11.81
C ALA A 58 6.02 -13.49 -10.46
N ALA A 59 6.23 -12.21 -10.18
CA ALA A 59 6.77 -11.78 -8.89
C ALA A 59 5.78 -12.05 -7.74
N LEU A 60 4.50 -11.81 -7.97
CA LEU A 60 3.44 -12.11 -7.01
C LEU A 60 3.31 -13.62 -6.76
N CYS A 61 3.55 -14.47 -7.75
CA CYS A 61 3.56 -15.93 -7.56
C CYS A 61 4.88 -16.48 -6.96
N GLY A 62 5.88 -15.63 -6.70
CA GLY A 62 7.21 -16.07 -6.26
C GLY A 62 7.98 -16.87 -7.31
N GLU A 63 7.57 -16.81 -8.58
CA GLU A 63 8.23 -17.47 -9.72
C GLU A 63 9.56 -16.80 -10.08
N ILE A 64 9.72 -15.55 -9.67
CA ILE A 64 10.93 -14.73 -9.79
C ILE A 64 11.21 -14.04 -8.46
N PRO A 65 12.48 -13.70 -8.15
CA PRO A 65 12.78 -12.92 -6.95
C PRO A 65 11.96 -11.61 -6.92
N ALA A 66 11.40 -11.28 -5.75
CA ALA A 66 10.52 -10.12 -5.56
C ALA A 66 11.16 -8.76 -5.93
N ASP A 67 12.50 -8.71 -6.04
CA ASP A 67 13.28 -7.54 -6.45
C ASP A 67 13.28 -7.27 -7.97
N GLU A 68 12.68 -8.17 -8.76
CA GLU A 68 12.80 -8.15 -10.22
C GLU A 68 11.83 -7.19 -10.97
N PRO A 69 10.57 -6.96 -10.53
CA PRO A 69 9.71 -6.00 -11.19
C PRO A 69 10.00 -4.55 -10.77
N ARG A 70 10.58 -3.79 -11.71
CA ARG A 70 10.76 -2.33 -11.55
C ARG A 70 9.43 -1.65 -11.21
N PRO A 71 9.41 -0.59 -10.37
CA PRO A 71 8.20 0.19 -10.02
C PRO A 71 7.33 0.61 -11.20
N ILE A 72 7.95 0.90 -12.35
CA ILE A 72 7.23 1.28 -13.57
C ILE A 72 6.38 0.13 -14.15
N TYR A 73 6.72 -1.13 -13.86
CA TYR A 73 5.93 -2.29 -14.29
C TYR A 73 4.66 -2.41 -13.47
N TRP A 74 4.74 -2.17 -12.17
CA TRP A 74 3.59 -2.09 -11.27
C TRP A 74 2.60 -1.02 -11.70
N LEU A 75 3.05 0.22 -11.92
CA LEU A 75 2.16 1.28 -12.43
C LEU A 75 1.46 0.91 -13.73
N ARG A 76 2.15 0.20 -14.63
CA ARG A 76 1.55 -0.23 -15.90
C ARG A 76 0.56 -1.37 -15.68
N ALA A 77 0.83 -2.29 -14.76
CA ALA A 77 -0.08 -3.36 -14.42
C ALA A 77 -1.39 -2.81 -13.85
N ILE A 78 -1.33 -1.92 -12.85
CA ILE A 78 -2.50 -1.22 -12.26
C ILE A 78 -3.33 -0.52 -13.35
N GLN A 79 -2.67 0.14 -14.30
CA GLN A 79 -3.39 0.80 -15.41
C GLN A 79 -4.01 -0.17 -16.42
N HIS A 80 -3.42 -1.36 -16.60
CA HIS A 80 -3.91 -2.34 -17.57
C HIS A 80 -5.07 -3.18 -17.05
N THR A 81 -5.16 -3.33 -15.73
CA THR A 81 -6.28 -3.97 -15.04
C THR A 81 -7.49 -3.04 -14.91
N GLY A 82 -7.40 -1.79 -15.38
CA GLY A 82 -8.57 -0.93 -15.47
C GLY A 82 -9.22 -0.60 -14.12
N GLY A 83 -8.44 -0.58 -13.03
CA GLY A 83 -8.96 -0.34 -11.68
C GLY A 83 -9.13 -1.61 -10.85
N ASP A 84 -9.12 -2.80 -11.46
CA ASP A 84 -9.35 -4.06 -10.73
C ASP A 84 -8.16 -4.49 -9.84
N LEU A 85 -7.05 -3.77 -9.88
CA LEU A 85 -5.85 -4.07 -9.12
C LEU A 85 -5.45 -2.89 -8.25
N VAL A 86 -5.30 -3.14 -6.96
CA VAL A 86 -4.73 -2.22 -5.99
C VAL A 86 -3.40 -2.78 -5.52
N VAL A 87 -2.36 -1.94 -5.54
CA VAL A 87 -1.04 -2.33 -5.06
C VAL A 87 -0.81 -1.82 -3.65
N VAL A 88 -0.42 -2.71 -2.75
CA VAL A 88 -0.18 -2.43 -1.34
C VAL A 88 1.32 -2.41 -1.07
N THR A 89 1.80 -1.37 -0.39
CA THR A 89 3.22 -1.21 -0.03
C THR A 89 3.37 -0.98 1.46
N TRP A 90 4.42 -1.54 2.06
CA TRP A 90 4.58 -1.61 3.51
C TRP A 90 5.80 -0.82 3.98
N SER A 91 5.69 -0.19 5.14
CA SER A 91 6.79 0.50 5.81
C SER A 91 6.62 0.41 7.33
N SER A 92 7.63 0.80 8.10
CA SER A 92 7.50 0.91 9.55
C SER A 92 6.49 1.97 10.01
N ALA A 93 6.08 2.88 9.11
CA ALA A 93 5.08 3.90 9.41
C ALA A 93 3.63 3.44 9.14
N GLY A 94 3.45 2.26 8.52
CA GLY A 94 2.17 1.73 8.07
C GLY A 94 2.22 1.26 6.62
N PHE A 95 1.08 1.26 5.93
CA PHE A 95 0.98 0.81 4.55
C PHE A 95 0.31 1.83 3.65
N ASN A 96 0.58 1.74 2.35
CA ASN A 96 -0.12 2.53 1.34
C ASN A 96 -0.79 1.62 0.33
N GLU A 97 -2.02 1.96 -0.02
CA GLU A 97 -2.75 1.39 -1.14
C GLU A 97 -2.69 2.35 -2.33
N ILE A 98 -2.40 1.81 -3.51
CA ILE A 98 -2.18 2.56 -4.74
C ILE A 98 -3.11 2.00 -5.80
N GLU A 99 -4.10 2.80 -6.18
CA GLU A 99 -5.09 2.46 -7.19
C GLU A 99 -4.95 3.35 -8.44
N TYR A 100 -5.56 2.91 -9.53
CA TYR A 100 -5.78 3.73 -10.73
C TYR A 100 -7.27 3.82 -11.00
N VAL A 101 -7.80 5.04 -11.03
CA VAL A 101 -9.20 5.30 -11.36
C VAL A 101 -9.28 5.65 -12.85
N PRO A 102 -9.79 4.74 -13.73
CA PRO A 102 -9.73 4.93 -15.17
C PRO A 102 -10.54 6.13 -15.66
N ASP A 103 -11.72 6.35 -15.08
CA ASP A 103 -12.62 7.45 -15.45
C ASP A 103 -11.98 8.82 -15.21
N GLU A 104 -11.11 8.91 -14.20
CA GLU A 104 -10.36 10.13 -13.88
C GLU A 104 -8.99 10.19 -14.56
N GLY A 105 -8.49 9.04 -15.06
CA GLY A 105 -7.15 8.90 -15.60
C GLY A 105 -6.04 9.18 -14.58
N ARG A 106 -6.29 8.93 -13.29
CA ARG A 106 -5.43 9.34 -12.17
C ARG A 106 -5.08 8.18 -11.24
N PHE A 107 -3.97 8.33 -10.54
CA PHE A 107 -3.62 7.46 -9.42
C PHE A 107 -4.09 8.09 -8.13
N PHE A 108 -4.60 7.27 -7.23
CA PHE A 108 -4.85 7.65 -5.85
C PHE A 108 -3.92 6.84 -4.96
N VAL A 109 -3.46 7.50 -3.89
CA VAL A 109 -2.71 6.87 -2.83
C VAL A 109 -3.48 7.10 -1.54
N ALA A 110 -3.81 6.01 -0.86
CA ALA A 110 -4.30 6.05 0.50
C ALA A 110 -3.21 5.53 1.44
N GLY A 111 -2.90 6.31 2.48
CA GLY A 111 -1.92 5.91 3.50
C GLY A 111 -2.59 5.63 4.83
N TYR A 112 -2.20 4.52 5.43
CA TYR A 112 -2.71 4.04 6.71
C TYR A 112 -1.56 4.03 7.71
N SER A 113 -1.83 4.54 8.90
CA SER A 113 -0.88 4.64 10.00
C SER A 113 -0.72 3.29 10.71
N ALA A 114 0.51 2.89 11.04
CA ALA A 114 0.74 1.73 11.90
C ALA A 114 0.34 1.98 13.37
N LEU A 115 0.15 3.24 13.77
CA LEU A 115 -0.20 3.61 15.15
C LEU A 115 -1.71 3.55 15.39
N ASP A 116 -2.50 3.71 14.33
CA ASP A 116 -3.95 3.69 14.37
C ASP A 116 -4.41 2.27 14.04
N ARG A 117 -5.23 1.67 14.89
CA ARG A 117 -5.62 0.26 14.75
C ARG A 117 -6.57 0.13 13.56
N LEU A 118 -6.30 -0.84 12.70
CA LEU A 118 -6.97 -1.17 11.43
C LEU A 118 -8.49 -1.48 11.50
N GLN A 119 -9.18 -1.27 12.62
CA GLN A 119 -10.65 -1.46 12.70
C GLN A 119 -11.38 -0.13 12.48
N ASP A 120 -12.19 -0.07 11.42
CA ASP A 120 -13.14 1.00 11.09
C ASP A 120 -12.56 2.40 10.79
N GLU A 121 -11.24 2.51 10.54
CA GLU A 121 -10.61 3.81 10.32
C GLU A 121 -10.39 4.14 8.83
N GLU A 122 -10.87 5.33 8.45
CA GLU A 122 -10.54 5.99 7.19
C GLU A 122 -9.01 6.12 7.02
N PRO A 123 -8.49 6.10 5.79
CA PRO A 123 -7.07 6.34 5.58
C PRO A 123 -6.65 7.69 6.17
N TYR A 124 -5.49 7.73 6.81
CA TYR A 124 -4.92 8.98 7.36
C TYR A 124 -4.80 10.07 6.27
N PHE A 125 -4.56 9.66 5.03
CA PHE A 125 -4.76 10.51 3.86
C PHE A 125 -5.25 9.69 2.68
N ARG A 126 -6.03 10.32 1.79
CA ARG A 126 -6.28 9.86 0.43
C ARG A 126 -6.07 11.03 -0.52
N GLU A 127 -5.12 10.90 -1.44
CA GLU A 127 -4.78 11.99 -2.36
C GLU A 127 -4.54 11.53 -3.79
N VAL A 128 -4.78 12.45 -4.73
CA VAL A 128 -4.41 12.27 -6.12
C VAL A 128 -2.88 12.32 -6.21
N ALA A 129 -2.28 11.22 -6.63
CA ALA A 129 -0.85 11.13 -6.82
C ALA A 129 -0.50 11.38 -8.29
N THR A 130 0.57 12.15 -8.51
CA THR A 130 1.22 12.16 -9.82
C THR A 130 1.76 10.76 -10.12
N ARG A 131 1.89 10.43 -11.41
CA ARG A 131 2.50 9.16 -11.82
C ARG A 131 3.88 8.94 -11.18
N SER A 132 4.67 10.00 -11.02
CA SER A 132 6.00 9.91 -10.38
C SER A 132 5.88 9.62 -8.88
N ALA A 133 4.98 10.31 -8.17
CA ALA A 133 4.75 10.08 -6.74
C ALA A 133 4.27 8.63 -6.47
N ALA A 134 3.28 8.15 -7.24
CA ALA A 134 2.82 6.77 -7.13
C ALA A 134 3.93 5.75 -7.44
N LYS A 135 4.79 6.05 -8.42
CA LYS A 135 5.96 5.20 -8.74
C LYS A 135 6.92 5.09 -7.56
N ASP A 136 7.19 6.20 -6.88
CA ASP A 136 8.22 6.26 -5.84
C ASP A 136 7.80 5.47 -4.58
N LEU A 137 6.51 5.24 -4.37
CA LEU A 137 5.98 4.39 -3.30
C LEU A 137 6.13 2.88 -3.59
N LEU A 138 6.25 2.48 -4.85
CA LEU A 138 6.31 1.08 -5.28
C LEU A 138 7.67 0.40 -5.07
N HIS A 139 8.56 1.02 -4.30
CA HIS A 139 9.90 0.50 -4.00
C HIS A 139 9.94 -0.44 -2.78
N GLY A 140 8.83 -0.66 -2.06
CA GLY A 140 8.78 -1.35 -0.76
C GLY A 140 8.09 -2.72 -0.76
N SER A 141 8.55 -3.65 -1.59
CA SER A 141 7.99 -5.02 -1.70
C SER A 141 6.47 -5.02 -1.97
N PRO A 142 6.03 -4.54 -3.14
CA PRO A 142 4.63 -4.43 -3.48
C PRO A 142 3.89 -5.78 -3.44
N ARG A 143 2.72 -5.73 -2.83
CA ARG A 143 1.69 -6.78 -2.75
C ARG A 143 0.50 -6.37 -3.61
N ALA A 144 -0.42 -7.27 -3.92
CA ALA A 144 -1.60 -6.93 -4.72
C ALA A 144 -2.91 -7.54 -4.23
N VAL A 145 -3.94 -6.71 -4.16
CA VAL A 145 -5.33 -7.08 -3.87
C VAL A 145 -6.23 -6.54 -4.99
N THR A 146 -7.49 -6.96 -5.02
CA THR A 146 -8.49 -6.31 -5.89
C THR A 146 -9.04 -5.04 -5.23
N ALA A 147 -9.72 -4.19 -6.01
CA ALA A 147 -10.37 -2.99 -5.50
C ALA A 147 -11.35 -3.33 -4.36
N ASP A 148 -12.20 -4.35 -4.53
CA ASP A 148 -13.19 -4.76 -3.52
C ASP A 148 -12.55 -5.33 -2.23
N GLU A 149 -11.32 -5.84 -2.32
CA GLU A 149 -10.55 -6.36 -1.18
C GLU A 149 -9.68 -5.28 -0.52
N ALA A 150 -9.52 -4.12 -1.16
CA ALA A 150 -8.72 -3.01 -0.65
C ALA A 150 -9.50 -2.25 0.42
N THR A 151 -8.78 -1.78 1.46
CA THR A 151 -9.38 -0.95 2.51
C THR A 151 -9.85 0.41 1.98
N LEU A 152 -9.35 0.82 0.81
CA LEU A 152 -9.71 2.05 0.11
C LEU A 152 -11.18 2.09 -0.35
N VAL A 153 -11.84 0.94 -0.57
CA VAL A 153 -13.08 0.87 -1.37
C VAL A 153 -14.38 0.73 -0.56
N GLU A 154 -14.33 0.70 0.77
CA GLU A 154 -15.57 0.85 1.58
C GLU A 154 -16.04 2.31 1.73
N GLY A 155 -15.33 3.30 1.17
CA GLY A 155 -15.66 4.73 1.26
C GLY A 155 -16.49 5.29 0.09
N GLY A 156 -17.37 4.50 -0.53
CA GLY A 156 -18.00 4.80 -1.82
C GLY A 156 -19.52 4.60 -1.93
N ALA A 157 -20.31 4.86 -0.88
CA ALA A 157 -21.76 5.14 -0.94
C ALA A 157 -22.18 5.67 0.45
N ASP A 158 -22.81 6.81 0.65
CA ASP A 158 -23.87 7.54 -0.09
C ASP A 158 -23.78 9.05 0.27
#